data_AF-H3HD77-F1
#
_entry.id   AF-H3HD77-F1
#
_cell.length_a   1.000
_cell.length_b   1.000
_cell.length_c   1.000
_cell.angle_alpha   90.00
_cell.angle_beta   90.00
_cell.angle_gamma   90.00
#
_symmetry.space_group_name_H-M   'P 1'
#
loop_
_entity.id
_entity.type
_entity.pdbx_description
1 polymer ?
#
loop_
_entity_poly.entity_id
_entity_poly.type
_entity_poly.pdbx_seq_one_letter_code
_entity_poly.pdbx_strand_id
1 'polypeptide(L)'
;MAARELRPLYKKLLRLAQSLPEPKRQQSLDQIRREFRSHEELTDPKEVSALIQRAQSSLGYLKIVTPRAESNKGIQRYIYRNGQRVNADEVEAHGEENARYKTQDIEGGLKRHHQLLRRQHFMDRKSGPPRPIF
;
A
#
# COMPACT_ATOMS: atom_id res chain seq x y z
N MET A 1 -8.39 -27.92 -27.74
CA MET A 1 -7.22 -27.30 -27.07
C MET A 1 -7.55 -26.05 -26.24
N ALA A 2 -8.52 -25.22 -26.65
CA ALA A 2 -8.87 -23.97 -25.96
C ALA A 2 -9.28 -24.11 -24.48
N ALA A 3 -10.00 -25.18 -24.11
CA ALA A 3 -10.45 -25.41 -22.74
C ALA A 3 -9.31 -25.52 -21.71
N ARG A 4 -8.12 -25.95 -22.14
CA ARG A 4 -6.95 -26.15 -21.26
C ARG A 4 -6.37 -24.81 -20.79
N GLU A 5 -6.56 -23.73 -21.54
CA GLU A 5 -6.06 -22.39 -21.22
C GLU A 5 -7.06 -21.51 -20.47
N LEU A 6 -8.36 -21.78 -20.61
CA LEU A 6 -9.44 -21.02 -19.97
C LEU A 6 -9.38 -21.08 -18.44
N ARG A 7 -9.18 -22.27 -17.87
CA ARG A 7 -9.19 -22.45 -16.41
C ARG A 7 -8.04 -21.72 -15.69
N PRO A 8 -6.79 -21.78 -16.16
CA PRO A 8 -5.71 -20.94 -15.64
C PRO A 8 -5.98 -19.43 -15.78
N LEU A 9 -6.53 -19.00 -16.93
CA LEU A 9 -6.84 -17.59 -17.19
C LEU A 9 -7.89 -17.05 -16.21
N TYR A 10 -8.99 -17.78 -16.04
CA TYR A 10 -10.05 -17.47 -15.10
C TYR A 10 -9.52 -17.33 -13.67
N LYS A 11 -8.71 -18.29 -13.20
CA LYS A 11 -8.09 -18.24 -11.87
C LYS A 11 -7.20 -17.01 -11.69
N LYS A 12 -6.42 -16.63 -12.71
CA LYS A 12 -5.55 -15.44 -12.66
C LYS A 12 -6.38 -14.16 -12.57
N LEU A 13 -7.45 -14.04 -13.37
CA LEU A 13 -8.38 -12.91 -13.31
C LEU A 13 -9.02 -12.76 -11.93
N LEU A 14 -9.54 -13.85 -11.35
CA LEU A 14 -10.10 -13.82 -10.01
C LEU A 14 -9.08 -13.38 -8.95
N ARG A 15 -7.85 -13.89 -9.02
CA ARG A 15 -6.80 -13.55 -8.06
C ARG A 15 -6.42 -12.06 -8.13
N LEU A 16 -6.36 -11.49 -9.33
CA LEU A 16 -6.09 -10.06 -9.51
C LEU A 16 -7.29 -9.20 -9.08
N ALA A 17 -8.50 -9.60 -9.43
CA ALA A 17 -9.71 -8.91 -9.00
C ALA A 17 -9.83 -8.86 -7.46
N GLN A 18 -9.42 -9.92 -6.76
CA GLN A 18 -9.35 -9.94 -5.29
C GLN A 18 -8.39 -8.91 -4.69
N SER A 19 -7.31 -8.55 -5.39
CA SER A 19 -6.35 -7.54 -4.93
C SER A 19 -6.82 -6.09 -5.12
N LEU A 20 -7.97 -5.86 -5.75
CA LEU A 20 -8.53 -4.52 -5.89
C LEU A 20 -9.03 -3.96 -4.53
N PRO A 21 -9.00 -2.64 -4.33
CA PRO A 21 -9.63 -2.00 -3.18
C PRO A 21 -11.16 -2.17 -3.20
N GLU A 22 -11.78 -2.25 -2.02
CA GLU A 22 -13.24 -2.13 -1.89
C GLU A 22 -13.67 -0.70 -2.27
N PRO A 23 -14.78 -0.50 -3.00
CA PRO A 23 -15.89 -1.42 -3.31
C PRO A 23 -15.77 -2.18 -4.65
N LYS A 24 -14.81 -1.81 -5.50
CA LYS A 24 -14.73 -2.32 -6.89
C LYS A 24 -14.44 -3.82 -6.97
N ARG A 25 -13.77 -4.37 -5.95
CA ARG A 25 -13.45 -5.80 -5.84
C ARG A 25 -14.65 -6.71 -6.09
N GLN A 26 -15.75 -6.51 -5.35
CA GLN A 26 -16.90 -7.40 -5.43
C GLN A 26 -17.60 -7.30 -6.78
N GLN A 27 -17.76 -6.06 -7.28
CA GLN A 27 -18.34 -5.81 -8.60
C GLN A 27 -17.54 -6.49 -9.71
N SER A 28 -16.21 -6.37 -9.70
CA SER A 28 -15.34 -7.01 -10.69
C SER A 28 -15.39 -8.54 -10.60
N LEU A 29 -15.43 -9.11 -9.40
CA LEU A 29 -15.55 -10.56 -9.21
C LEU A 29 -16.86 -11.11 -9.77
N ASP A 30 -17.97 -10.44 -9.49
CA ASP A 30 -19.28 -10.85 -9.98
C ASP A 30 -19.39 -10.68 -11.49
N GLN A 31 -18.83 -9.62 -12.07
CA GLN A 31 -18.77 -9.44 -13.51
C GLN A 31 -17.98 -10.56 -14.20
N ILE A 32 -16.78 -10.89 -13.70
CA ILE A 32 -15.95 -11.97 -14.24
C ILE A 32 -16.71 -13.31 -14.18
N ARG A 33 -17.37 -13.61 -13.06
CA ARG A 33 -18.16 -14.84 -12.93
C ARG A 33 -19.33 -14.90 -13.89
N ARG A 34 -20.04 -13.77 -14.07
CA ARG A 34 -21.18 -13.68 -14.98
C ARG A 34 -20.75 -13.87 -16.44
N GLU A 35 -19.70 -13.16 -16.88
CA GLU A 35 -19.21 -13.27 -18.26
C GLU A 35 -18.73 -14.68 -18.61
N PHE A 36 -18.04 -15.37 -17.69
CA PHE A 36 -17.62 -16.75 -17.96
C PHE A 36 -18.79 -17.74 -17.99
N ARG A 37 -19.84 -17.52 -17.18
CA ARG A 37 -21.05 -18.36 -17.19
C ARG A 37 -21.94 -18.09 -18.40
N SER A 38 -22.04 -16.84 -18.86
CA SER A 38 -22.84 -16.50 -20.04
C SER A 38 -22.29 -17.08 -21.35
N HIS A 39 -21.03 -17.52 -21.34
CA HIS A 39 -20.32 -18.05 -22.50
C HIS A 39 -19.94 -19.53 -22.36
N GLU A 40 -20.60 -20.27 -21.45
CA GLU A 40 -20.30 -21.68 -21.18
C GLU A 40 -20.62 -22.60 -22.37
N GLU A 41 -21.70 -22.32 -23.09
CA GLU A 41 -22.19 -23.17 -24.20
C GLU A 41 -21.58 -22.81 -25.57
N LEU A 42 -20.71 -21.80 -25.62
CA LEU A 42 -20.09 -21.38 -26.88
C LEU A 42 -19.12 -22.44 -27.41
N THR A 43 -19.47 -22.98 -28.58
CA THR A 43 -18.73 -24.07 -29.23
C THR A 43 -17.92 -23.59 -30.44
N ASP A 44 -18.19 -22.39 -30.97
CA ASP A 44 -17.46 -21.84 -32.12
C ASP A 44 -16.02 -21.44 -31.71
N PRO A 45 -14.97 -22.07 -32.29
CA PRO A 45 -13.58 -21.77 -31.96
C PRO A 45 -13.19 -20.31 -32.23
N LYS A 46 -13.79 -19.64 -33.22
CA LYS A 46 -13.45 -18.24 -33.54
C LYS A 46 -13.90 -17.30 -32.43
N GLU A 47 -15.14 -17.45 -31.98
CA GLU A 47 -15.69 -16.63 -30.90
C GLU A 47 -14.96 -16.88 -29.57
N VAL A 48 -14.64 -18.15 -29.28
CA VAL A 48 -13.85 -18.51 -28.11
C VAL A 48 -12.47 -17.84 -28.13
N SER A 49 -11.80 -17.81 -29.28
CA SER A 49 -10.51 -17.13 -29.41
C SER A 49 -10.60 -15.62 -29.17
N ALA A 50 -11.66 -14.96 -29.67
CA ALA A 50 -11.90 -13.54 -29.46
C ALA A 50 -12.18 -13.21 -27.98
N LEU A 51 -12.96 -14.04 -27.29
CA LEU A 51 -13.21 -13.92 -25.85
C LEU A 51 -11.94 -14.13 -25.03
N ILE A 52 -11.10 -15.10 -25.39
CA ILE A 52 -9.80 -15.32 -24.74
C ILE A 52 -8.91 -14.08 -24.90
N GLN A 53 -8.81 -13.51 -26.10
CA GLN A 53 -8.03 -12.29 -26.32
C GLN A 53 -8.57 -11.10 -25.50
N ARG A 54 -9.89 -10.91 -25.46
CA ARG A 54 -10.51 -9.87 -24.62
C ARG A 54 -10.19 -10.06 -23.13
N ALA A 55 -10.25 -11.29 -22.64
CA ALA A 55 -9.93 -11.62 -21.26
C ALA A 55 -8.43 -11.41 -20.95
N GLN A 56 -7.54 -11.71 -21.90
CA GLN A 56 -6.10 -11.42 -21.79
C GLN A 56 -5.82 -9.91 -21.72
N SER A 57 -6.46 -9.10 -22.56
CA SER A 57 -6.35 -7.64 -22.51
C SER A 57 -6.84 -7.07 -21.18
N SER A 58 -7.98 -7.58 -20.68
CA SER A 58 -8.53 -7.21 -19.38
C SER A 58 -7.59 -7.57 -18.22
N LEU A 59 -6.91 -8.72 -18.31
CA LEU A 59 -5.87 -9.13 -17.37
C LEU A 59 -4.64 -8.21 -17.43
N GLY A 60 -4.25 -7.75 -18.62
CA GLY A 60 -3.19 -6.76 -18.81
C GLY A 60 -3.53 -5.44 -18.12
N TYR A 61 -4.73 -4.92 -18.34
CA TYR A 61 -5.22 -3.71 -17.66
C TYR A 61 -5.25 -3.86 -16.15
N LEU A 62 -5.82 -4.97 -15.64
CA LEU A 62 -5.89 -5.24 -14.20
C LEU A 62 -4.50 -5.23 -13.55
N LYS A 63 -3.48 -5.83 -14.19
CA LYS A 63 -2.10 -5.82 -13.68
C LYS A 63 -1.52 -4.41 -13.53
N ILE A 64 -1.91 -3.47 -14.40
CA ILE A 64 -1.46 -2.08 -14.35
C ILE A 64 -2.16 -1.34 -13.21
N VAL A 65 -3.46 -1.58 -13.03
CA VAL A 65 -4.30 -0.86 -12.05
C VAL A 65 -4.16 -1.41 -10.63
N THR A 66 -3.90 -2.72 -10.48
CA THR A 66 -3.72 -3.33 -9.16
C THR A 66 -2.32 -3.03 -8.63
N PRO A 67 -2.16 -2.31 -7.50
CA PRO A 67 -0.85 -2.14 -6.89
C PRO A 67 -0.29 -3.51 -6.54
N ARG A 68 0.93 -3.78 -7.01
CA ARG A 68 1.62 -5.03 -6.71
C ARG A 68 1.99 -5.02 -5.23
N ALA A 69 1.35 -5.87 -4.43
CA ALA A 69 1.77 -6.08 -3.06
C ALA A 69 3.16 -6.73 -3.06
N GLU A 70 4.19 -5.94 -2.81
CA GLU A 70 5.53 -6.48 -2.59
C GLU A 70 5.51 -7.26 -1.27
N SER A 71 5.71 -8.57 -1.38
CA SER A 71 5.89 -9.41 -0.21
C SER A 71 7.34 -9.26 0.26
N ASN A 72 7.60 -8.29 1.15
CA ASN A 72 8.87 -8.25 1.89
C ASN A 72 9.01 -9.40 2.90
N LYS A 73 8.04 -10.31 2.97
CA LYS A 73 8.10 -11.53 3.79
C LYS A 73 9.25 -12.41 3.31
N GLY A 74 10.39 -12.33 4.01
CA GLY A 74 11.56 -13.17 3.78
C GLY A 74 12.88 -12.41 3.63
N ILE A 75 12.84 -11.10 3.35
CA ILE A 75 14.06 -10.27 3.33
C ILE A 75 14.30 -9.78 4.76
N GLN A 76 15.14 -10.51 5.50
CA GLN A 76 15.60 -10.06 6.81
C GLN A 76 16.85 -9.19 6.64
N ARG A 77 16.76 -7.93 7.08
CA ARG A 77 17.92 -7.02 7.12
C ARG A 77 18.69 -7.27 8.40
N TYR A 78 20.01 -7.43 8.29
CA TYR A 78 20.89 -7.64 9.43
C TYR A 78 21.94 -6.54 9.50
N ILE A 79 22.25 -6.10 10.72
CA ILE A 79 23.26 -5.10 11.01
C ILE A 79 24.29 -5.74 11.94
N TYR A 80 25.57 -5.52 11.66
CA TYR A 80 26.64 -5.94 12.57
C TYR A 80 26.86 -4.86 13.63
N ARG A 81 26.68 -5.21 14.90
CA ARG A 81 26.99 -4.36 16.06
C ARG A 81 27.91 -5.13 17.00
N ASN A 82 29.02 -4.51 17.41
CA ASN A 82 29.99 -5.10 18.35
C ASN A 82 30.46 -6.51 17.94
N GLY A 83 30.65 -6.76 16.64
CA GLY A 83 31.07 -8.06 16.10
C GLY A 83 29.97 -9.13 16.05
N GLN A 84 28.74 -8.83 16.49
CA GLN A 84 27.59 -9.73 16.44
C GLN A 84 26.58 -9.29 15.37
N ARG A 85 25.97 -10.27 14.71
CA ARG A 85 24.91 -10.04 13.72
C ARG A 85 23.58 -9.91 14.45
N VAL A 86 22.95 -8.74 14.34
CA VAL A 86 21.66 -8.43 14.97
C VAL A 86 20.63 -8.13 13.89
N ASN A 87 19.37 -8.47 14.13
CA ASN A 87 18.26 -8.16 13.23
C ASN A 87 18.00 -6.64 13.23
N ALA A 88 17.93 -6.03 12.04
CA ALA A 88 17.75 -4.59 11.89
C ALA A 88 16.41 -4.12 12.44
N ASP A 89 15.35 -4.92 12.24
CA ASP A 89 13.98 -4.53 12.60
C ASP A 89 13.80 -4.49 14.13
N GLU A 90 14.47 -5.37 14.87
CA GLU A 90 14.48 -5.38 16.33
C GLU A 90 15.19 -4.14 16.88
N VAL A 91 16.30 -3.75 16.24
CA VAL A 91 17.09 -2.58 16.65
C VAL A 91 16.37 -1.26 16.37
N GLU A 92 15.68 -1.14 15.24
CA GLU A 92 14.86 0.03 14.92
C GLU A 92 13.63 0.12 15.83
N ALA A 93 12.97 -1.01 16.15
CA ALA A 93 11.81 -1.04 17.04
C ALA A 93 12.14 -0.68 18.49
N HIS A 94 13.33 -1.05 18.98
CA HIS A 94 13.77 -0.70 20.34
C HIS A 94 14.25 0.76 20.47
N GLY A 95 14.36 1.51 19.37
CA GLY A 95 14.72 2.94 19.41
C GLY A 95 16.11 3.22 20.00
N GLU A 96 16.96 2.20 20.10
CA GLU A 96 18.31 2.32 20.65
C GLU A 96 19.24 2.94 19.61
N GLU A 97 19.09 4.26 19.43
CA GLU A 97 20.02 5.11 18.71
C GLU A 97 21.29 5.34 19.54
N ASN A 98 22.15 4.33 19.57
CA ASN A 98 23.55 4.47 20.01
C ASN A 98 24.43 5.16 18.94
N ALA A 99 23.86 6.07 18.14
CA ALA A 99 24.61 6.84 17.18
C ALA A 99 25.43 7.90 17.93
N ARG A 100 26.76 7.88 17.75
CA ARG A 100 27.68 8.87 18.34
C ARG A 100 27.32 10.31 17.95
N TYR A 101 26.76 10.48 16.76
CA TYR A 101 26.23 11.75 16.27
C TYR A 101 24.72 11.58 16.07
N LYS A 102 23.93 12.29 16.88
CA LYS A 102 22.47 12.29 16.75
C LYS A 102 22.08 13.23 15.63
N THR A 103 21.32 12.74 14.65
CA THR A 103 20.64 13.60 13.69
C THR A 103 19.75 14.56 14.47
N GLN A 104 19.79 15.85 14.14
CA GLN A 104 19.00 16.84 14.85
C GLN A 104 17.51 16.52 14.65
N ASP A 105 16.81 16.19 15.73
CA ASP A 105 15.36 15.98 15.69
C ASP A 105 14.66 17.32 15.47
N ILE A 106 14.43 17.63 14.19
CA ILE A 106 13.80 18.88 13.75
C ILE A 106 12.37 18.96 14.30
N GLU A 107 11.64 17.85 14.36
CA GLU A 107 10.25 17.83 14.82
C GLU A 107 10.16 18.06 16.34
N GLY A 108 11.00 17.38 17.12
CA GLY A 108 11.13 17.62 18.55
C GLY A 108 11.60 19.04 18.88
N GLY A 109 12.52 19.58 18.09
CA GLY A 109 12.97 20.97 18.18
C GLY A 109 11.83 21.97 17.95
N LEU A 110 11.00 21.74 16.93
CA LEU A 110 9.85 22.59 16.60
C LEU A 110 8.79 22.58 17.71
N LYS A 111 8.50 21.39 18.28
CA LYS A 111 7.56 21.25 19.40
C LYS A 111 8.03 22.03 20.64
N ARG A 112 9.31 21.92 20.99
CA ARG A 112 9.90 22.67 22.10
C ARG A 112 9.88 24.19 21.82
N HIS A 113 10.17 24.60 20.59
CA HIS A 113 10.12 26.01 20.20
C HIS A 113 8.71 26.60 20.37
N HIS A 114 7.68 25.92 19.87
CA HIS A 114 6.28 26.35 20.05
C HIS A 114 5.88 26.42 21.53
N GLN A 115 6.34 25.47 22.34
CA GLN A 115 6.08 25.48 23.78
C GLN A 115 6.68 26.72 24.47
N LEU A 116 7.89 27.13 24.07
CA LEU A 116 8.55 28.32 24.61
C LEU A 116 7.81 29.61 24.20
N LEU A 117 7.36 29.71 22.94
CA LEU A 117 6.58 30.85 22.48
C LEU A 117 5.23 30.98 23.20
N ARG A 118 4.57 29.85 23.51
CA ARG A 118 3.34 29.86 24.33
C ARG A 118 3.61 30.32 25.76
N ARG A 119 4.71 29.87 26.39
CA ARG A 119 5.11 30.32 27.74
C ARG A 119 5.41 31.81 27.81
N GLN A 120 6.01 32.36 26.75
CA GLN A 120 6.25 33.79 26.62
C GLN A 120 5.01 34.57 26.18
N HIS A 121 3.85 33.91 26.11
CA HIS A 121 2.58 34.48 25.68
C HIS A 121 2.69 35.20 24.34
N PHE A 122 3.46 34.69 23.37
CA PHE A 122 3.50 35.24 22.01
C PHE A 122 2.37 34.72 21.14
N MET A 123 1.98 33.46 21.32
CA MET A 123 0.95 32.80 20.51
C MET A 123 -0.46 32.94 21.10
N ASP A 124 -0.60 32.82 22.42
CA ASP A 124 -1.90 32.82 23.11
C ASP A 124 -2.28 34.21 23.65
N ARG A 125 -1.83 35.28 22.98
CA ARG A 125 -2.26 36.64 23.33
C ARG A 125 -3.75 36.75 23.04
N LYS A 126 -4.56 36.94 24.09
CA LYS A 126 -5.95 37.38 23.90
C LYS A 126 -5.89 38.68 23.10
N SER A 127 -6.54 38.74 21.94
CA SER A 127 -6.60 39.89 21.03
C SER A 127 -7.43 41.03 21.62
N GLY A 128 -7.05 41.49 22.80
CA GLY A 128 -7.64 42.62 23.50
C GLY A 128 -6.57 43.69 23.75
N PRO A 129 -6.99 44.94 23.98
CA PRO A 129 -6.07 46.02 24.29
C PRO A 129 -5.21 45.65 25.52
N PRO A 130 -3.94 46.10 25.57
CA PRO A 130 -3.04 45.79 26.67
C PRO A 130 -3.71 46.20 28.00
N ARG A 131 -3.62 45.34 29.00
CA ARG A 131 -4.11 45.67 30.35
C ARG A 131 -3.35 46.91 30.83
N PRO A 132 -4.05 47.98 31.26
CA PRO A 132 -3.37 49.16 31.77
C PRO A 132 -2.55 48.75 32.99
N ILE A 133 -1.28 49.16 33.00
CA ILE A 133 -0.34 48.94 34.10
C ILE A 133 -0.46 50.11 35.08
N PHE A 134 -1.68 50.53 35.42
CA PHE A 134 -2.00 51.50 36.48
C PHE A 134 -3.47 51.32 36.86
#